data_AF-X5E061-F1
#
_entry.id   AF-X5E061-F1
#
_cell.length_a   1.000
_cell.length_b   1.000
_cell.length_c   1.000
_cell.angle_alpha   90.00
_cell.angle_beta   90.00
_cell.angle_gamma   90.00
#
_symmetry.space_group_name_H-M   'P 1'
#
loop_
_entity.id
_entity.type
_entity.pdbx_description
1 polymer ?
#
loop_
_entity_poly.entity_id
_entity_poly.type
_entity_poly.pdbx_seq_one_letter_code
_entity_poly.pdbx_strand_id
1 'polypeptide(L)'
;MENHEQNVQQAYSKMAQLCSRSEQCSADIRKKILTYEIVDEIVDEIIEKLIAEKYIDDERFARAYVNDKFRFNKWGRVKMRFYLRQKGLSDATIEKGLEKIDEEKYIKVLVKIMKDKAKTIKNKDRFTKMGQIIRYTQGRGFEPELIHRHMNEVLD
;
A
#
# COMPACT_ATOMS: atom_id res chain seq x y z
N MET A 1 -16.37 0.40 -36.53
CA MET A 1 -16.59 1.67 -35.79
C MET A 1 -17.57 1.45 -34.65
N GLU A 2 -18.76 0.90 -34.92
CA GLU A 2 -19.81 0.65 -33.91
C GLU A 2 -19.37 -0.21 -32.70
N ASN A 3 -18.64 -1.31 -32.93
CA ASN A 3 -18.12 -2.15 -31.83
C ASN A 3 -17.07 -1.45 -30.95
N HIS A 4 -16.31 -0.50 -31.52
CA HIS A 4 -15.25 0.18 -30.77
C HIS A 4 -15.83 1.20 -29.79
N GLU A 5 -16.83 1.97 -30.23
CA GLU A 5 -17.56 2.92 -29.40
C GLU A 5 -18.33 2.20 -28.27
N GLN A 6 -18.94 1.04 -28.58
CA GLN A 6 -19.56 0.18 -27.57
C GLN A 6 -18.56 -0.32 -26.53
N ASN A 7 -17.37 -0.75 -26.93
CA ASN A 7 -16.32 -1.20 -26.00
C ASN A 7 -15.86 -0.07 -25.08
N VAL A 8 -15.65 1.14 -25.62
CA VAL A 8 -15.27 2.34 -24.84
C VAL A 8 -16.33 2.67 -23.78
N GLN A 9 -17.60 2.73 -24.19
CA GLN A 9 -18.70 3.03 -23.28
C GLN A 9 -18.87 1.93 -22.20
N GLN A 10 -18.71 0.67 -22.60
CA GLN A 10 -18.78 -0.47 -21.67
C GLN A 10 -17.63 -0.44 -20.66
N ALA A 11 -16.39 -0.21 -21.11
CA ALA A 11 -15.22 -0.10 -20.24
C ALA A 11 -15.39 1.04 -19.24
N TYR A 12 -15.79 2.23 -19.71
CA TYR A 12 -16.07 3.38 -18.84
C TYR A 12 -17.10 3.04 -17.76
N SER A 13 -18.27 2.54 -18.15
CA SER A 13 -19.36 2.22 -17.23
C SER A 13 -18.94 1.18 -16.19
N LYS A 14 -18.23 0.13 -16.61
CA LYS A 14 -17.71 -0.92 -15.70
C LYS A 14 -16.67 -0.38 -14.72
N MET A 15 -15.76 0.47 -15.19
CA MET A 15 -14.72 1.05 -14.32
C MET A 15 -15.32 2.05 -13.33
N ALA A 16 -16.27 2.90 -13.77
CA ALA A 16 -17.00 3.81 -12.90
C ALA A 16 -17.76 3.04 -11.80
N GLN A 17 -18.46 1.96 -12.15
CA GLN A 17 -19.15 1.11 -11.18
C GLN A 17 -18.19 0.47 -10.16
N LEU A 18 -17.02 0.01 -10.60
CA LEU A 18 -16.01 -0.57 -9.72
C LEU A 18 -15.43 0.47 -8.76
N CYS A 19 -15.03 1.63 -9.28
CA CYS A 19 -14.45 2.72 -8.51
C CYS A 19 -15.46 3.37 -7.55
N SER A 20 -16.76 3.31 -7.85
CA SER A 20 -17.82 3.75 -6.94
C SER A 20 -17.95 2.86 -5.69
N ARG A 21 -17.58 1.57 -5.79
CA ARG A 21 -17.76 0.59 -4.70
C ARG A 21 -16.53 0.47 -3.80
N SER A 22 -15.37 0.84 -4.32
CA SER A 22 -14.10 0.64 -3.64
C SER A 22 -13.04 1.53 -4.25
N GLU A 23 -12.06 1.94 -3.44
CA GLU A 23 -10.90 2.67 -3.94
C GLU A 23 -10.09 1.82 -4.90
N GLN A 24 -9.76 2.39 -6.05
CA GLN A 24 -8.97 1.75 -7.09
C GLN A 24 -7.79 2.64 -7.45
N CYS A 25 -6.67 1.99 -7.76
CA CYS A 25 -5.50 2.67 -8.31
C CYS A 25 -5.68 2.90 -9.81
N SER A 26 -5.34 4.10 -10.28
CA SER A 26 -5.38 4.48 -11.70
C SER A 26 -4.67 3.46 -12.60
N ALA A 27 -3.48 2.99 -12.21
CA ALA A 27 -2.71 2.02 -12.97
C ALA A 27 -3.39 0.64 -13.07
N ASP A 28 -4.10 0.21 -12.02
CA ASP A 28 -4.87 -1.03 -12.06
C ASP A 28 -6.11 -0.88 -12.95
N ILE A 29 -6.76 0.30 -12.96
CA ILE A 29 -7.86 0.60 -13.86
C ILE A 29 -7.38 0.66 -15.31
N ARG A 30 -6.25 1.30 -15.60
CA ARG A 30 -5.65 1.34 -16.94
C ARG A 30 -5.46 -0.05 -17.51
N LYS A 31 -4.89 -0.97 -16.72
CA LYS A 31 -4.72 -2.39 -17.10
C LYS A 31 -6.05 -3.09 -17.38
N LYS A 32 -7.11 -2.77 -16.64
CA LYS A 32 -8.45 -3.33 -16.87
C LYS A 32 -9.11 -2.78 -18.13
N ILE A 33 -8.90 -1.50 -18.46
CA ILE A 33 -9.45 -0.92 -19.70
C ILE A 33 -8.74 -1.53 -20.91
N LEU A 34 -7.42 -1.73 -20.84
CA LEU A 34 -6.64 -2.35 -21.92
C LEU A 34 -7.12 -3.77 -22.29
N THR A 35 -7.78 -4.50 -21.39
CA THR A 35 -8.37 -5.82 -21.72
C THR A 35 -9.58 -5.73 -22.65
N TYR A 36 -10.12 -4.53 -22.90
CA TYR A 36 -11.18 -4.29 -23.88
C TYR A 36 -10.65 -4.00 -25.29
N GLU A 37 -9.34 -4.16 -25.52
CA GLU A 37 -8.67 -3.92 -26.81
C GLU A 37 -8.84 -2.46 -27.29
N ILE A 38 -8.86 -1.53 -26.34
CA ILE A 38 -8.93 -0.08 -26.58
C ILE A 38 -7.49 0.46 -26.70
N VAL A 39 -7.27 1.35 -27.68
CA VAL A 39 -5.96 1.98 -27.90
C VAL A 39 -5.59 2.95 -26.78
N ASP A 40 -4.30 3.10 -26.51
CA ASP A 40 -3.78 3.81 -25.34
C ASP A 40 -4.29 5.24 -25.21
N GLU A 41 -4.44 5.96 -26.33
CA GLU A 41 -4.93 7.34 -26.35
C GLU A 41 -6.34 7.44 -25.75
N ILE A 42 -7.23 6.53 -26.13
CA ILE A 42 -8.61 6.49 -25.62
C ILE A 42 -8.64 5.98 -24.18
N VAL A 43 -7.72 5.09 -23.80
CA VAL A 43 -7.59 4.67 -22.40
C VAL A 43 -7.27 5.87 -21.50
N ASP A 44 -6.36 6.75 -21.93
CA ASP A 44 -6.01 7.95 -21.17
C ASP A 44 -7.22 8.90 -21.05
N GLU A 45 -7.98 9.11 -22.13
CA GLU A 45 -9.24 9.89 -22.08
C GLU A 45 -10.25 9.31 -21.08
N ILE A 46 -10.41 7.99 -21.05
CA ILE A 46 -11.31 7.31 -20.08
C ILE A 46 -10.81 7.53 -18.65
N ILE A 47 -9.51 7.39 -18.40
CA ILE A 47 -8.92 7.60 -17.07
C ILE A 47 -9.08 9.05 -16.62
N GLU A 48 -8.78 10.01 -17.49
CA GLU A 48 -8.95 11.44 -17.20
C GLU A 48 -10.41 11.77 -16.85
N LYS A 49 -11.36 11.21 -17.60
CA LYS A 49 -12.79 11.37 -17.29
C LYS A 49 -13.16 10.76 -15.93
N LEU A 50 -12.68 9.57 -15.62
CA LEU A 50 -12.92 8.93 -14.31
C LEU A 50 -12.31 9.75 -13.16
N ILE A 51 -11.16 10.40 -13.37
CA ILE A 51 -10.54 11.31 -12.39
C ILE A 51 -11.37 12.59 -12.25
N ALA A 52 -11.78 13.21 -13.35
CA ALA A 52 -12.59 14.43 -13.36
C ALA A 52 -13.94 14.22 -12.66
N GLU A 53 -14.56 13.06 -12.85
CA GLU A 53 -15.80 12.65 -12.17
C GLU A 53 -15.55 12.09 -10.75
N LYS A 54 -14.30 12.14 -10.26
CA LYS A 54 -13.86 11.72 -8.90
C LYS A 54 -14.05 10.24 -8.58
N TYR A 55 -14.28 9.41 -9.58
CA TYR A 55 -14.27 7.95 -9.43
C TYR A 55 -12.88 7.46 -9.04
N ILE A 56 -11.83 7.98 -9.68
CA ILE A 56 -10.44 7.66 -9.34
C ILE A 56 -9.80 8.82 -8.57
N ASP A 57 -9.12 8.47 -7.47
CA ASP A 57 -8.28 9.37 -6.70
C ASP A 57 -7.15 8.53 -6.08
N ASP A 58 -5.94 8.63 -6.65
CA ASP A 58 -4.80 7.82 -6.20
C ASP A 58 -4.33 8.20 -4.78
N GLU A 59 -4.57 9.43 -4.32
CA GLU A 59 -4.27 9.79 -2.94
C GLU A 59 -5.27 9.13 -1.98
N ARG A 60 -6.56 9.08 -2.35
CA ARG A 60 -7.59 8.37 -1.60
C ARG A 60 -7.30 6.88 -1.54
N PHE A 61 -6.90 6.29 -2.67
CA PHE A 61 -6.42 4.91 -2.72
C PHE A 61 -5.20 4.67 -1.82
N ALA A 62 -4.16 5.51 -1.91
CA ALA A 62 -2.95 5.37 -1.11
C ALA A 62 -3.26 5.40 0.40
N ARG A 63 -4.11 6.33 0.85
CA ARG A 63 -4.55 6.43 2.25
C ARG A 63 -5.29 5.17 2.70
N ALA A 64 -6.26 4.70 1.92
CA ALA A 64 -7.02 3.49 2.23
C ALA A 64 -6.09 2.26 2.31
N TYR A 65 -5.20 2.11 1.33
CA TYR A 65 -4.22 1.03 1.28
C TYR A 65 -3.31 1.01 2.50
N VAL A 66 -2.73 2.17 2.85
CA VAL A 66 -1.84 2.31 4.02
C VAL A 66 -2.59 1.94 5.31
N ASN A 67 -3.79 2.49 5.51
CA ASN A 67 -4.59 2.21 6.68
C ASN A 67 -4.90 0.72 6.82
N ASP A 68 -5.29 0.06 5.73
CA ASP A 68 -5.60 -1.37 5.73
C ASP A 68 -4.37 -2.23 6.04
N LYS A 69 -3.25 -1.98 5.34
CA LYS A 69 -2.02 -2.75 5.55
C LYS A 69 -1.43 -2.54 6.94
N PHE A 70 -1.52 -1.32 7.49
CA PHE A 70 -1.09 -1.08 8.86
C PHE A 70 -2.05 -1.74 9.87
N ARG A 71 -3.36 -1.62 9.69
CA ARG A 71 -4.36 -2.13 10.63
C ARG A 71 -4.40 -3.66 10.67
N PHE A 72 -4.47 -4.31 9.51
CA PHE A 72 -4.72 -5.75 9.41
C PHE A 72 -3.44 -6.55 9.23
N ASN A 73 -2.51 -6.09 8.37
CA ASN A 73 -1.29 -6.83 8.08
C ASN A 73 -0.09 -6.46 8.98
N LYS A 74 -0.20 -5.36 9.73
CA LYS A 74 0.87 -4.81 10.57
C LYS A 74 2.15 -4.53 9.76
N TRP A 75 1.97 -3.95 8.58
CA TRP A 75 3.10 -3.56 7.74
C TRP A 75 3.70 -2.23 8.19
N GLY A 76 5.02 -2.12 8.08
CA GLY A 76 5.73 -0.87 8.23
C GLY A 76 5.78 -0.07 6.92
N ARG A 77 6.16 1.21 7.01
CA ARG A 77 6.13 2.17 5.89
C ARG A 77 7.00 1.74 4.73
N VAL A 78 8.17 1.13 4.98
CA VAL A 78 9.09 0.67 3.92
C VAL A 78 8.38 -0.31 2.98
N LYS A 79 7.65 -1.27 3.55
CA LYS A 79 6.92 -2.28 2.77
C LYS A 79 5.71 -1.68 2.07
N MET A 80 4.94 -0.82 2.74
CA MET A 80 3.82 -0.12 2.12
C MET A 80 4.26 0.74 0.93
N ARG A 81 5.34 1.51 1.09
CA ARG A 81 5.97 2.30 0.02
C ARG A 81 6.37 1.43 -1.17
N PHE A 82 7.06 0.31 -0.91
CA PHE A 82 7.46 -0.62 -1.96
C PHE A 82 6.27 -1.11 -2.80
N TYR A 83 5.19 -1.56 -2.16
CA TYR A 83 4.02 -2.06 -2.90
C TYR A 83 3.24 -0.96 -3.61
N LEU A 84 3.15 0.25 -3.04
CA LEU A 84 2.49 1.38 -3.72
C LEU A 84 3.29 1.84 -4.94
N ARG A 85 4.63 1.84 -4.87
CA ARG A 85 5.50 2.08 -6.04
C ARG A 85 5.31 1.03 -7.11
N GLN A 86 5.20 -0.25 -6.72
CA GLN A 86 4.93 -1.33 -7.67
C GLN A 86 3.56 -1.19 -8.36
N LYS A 87 2.61 -0.52 -7.70
CA LYS A 87 1.33 -0.12 -8.31
C LYS A 87 1.43 1.08 -9.23
N GLY A 88 2.58 1.74 -9.33
CA GLY A 88 2.80 2.88 -10.23
C GLY A 88 2.44 4.24 -9.62
N LEU A 89 2.20 4.32 -8.30
CA LEU A 89 1.94 5.61 -7.66
C LEU A 89 3.24 6.43 -7.56
N SER A 90 3.09 7.75 -7.71
CA SER A 90 4.20 8.69 -7.49
C SER A 90 4.62 8.73 -6.03
N ASP A 91 5.90 9.06 -5.78
CA ASP A 91 6.41 9.21 -4.42
C ASP A 91 5.64 10.27 -3.63
N ALA A 92 5.22 11.37 -4.26
CA ALA A 92 4.41 12.40 -3.61
C ALA A 92 3.05 11.86 -3.12
N THR A 93 2.36 11.08 -3.95
CA THR A 93 1.08 10.43 -3.56
C THR A 93 1.28 9.43 -2.43
N ILE A 94 2.38 8.67 -2.47
CA ILE A 94 2.70 7.67 -1.46
C ILE A 94 2.98 8.33 -0.10
N GLU A 95 3.81 9.37 -0.06
CA GLU A 95 4.13 10.05 1.19
C GLU A 95 2.87 10.68 1.81
N LYS A 96 1.99 11.31 1.03
CA LYS A 96 0.67 11.79 1.51
C LYS A 96 -0.18 10.68 2.15
N GLY A 97 -0.11 9.46 1.60
CA GLY A 97 -0.76 8.28 2.17
C GLY A 97 -0.16 7.87 3.53
N LEU A 98 1.16 7.93 3.64
CA LEU A 98 1.92 7.53 4.83
C LEU A 98 1.87 8.56 5.97
N GLU A 99 1.77 9.85 5.66
CA GLU A 99 1.71 10.97 6.62
C GLU A 99 0.53 10.86 7.59
N LYS A 100 -0.54 10.16 7.22
CA LYS A 100 -1.73 9.97 8.08
C LYS A 100 -1.55 8.85 9.11
N ILE A 101 -0.43 8.14 9.10
CA ILE A 101 -0.11 7.18 10.14
C ILE A 101 0.27 7.92 11.42
N ASP A 102 -0.52 7.75 12.46
CA ASP A 102 -0.19 8.20 13.81
C ASP A 102 1.12 7.56 14.30
N GLU A 103 2.12 8.40 14.58
CA GLU A 103 3.48 7.95 14.92
C GLU A 103 3.52 7.15 16.22
N GLU A 104 2.77 7.58 17.25
CA GLU A 104 2.73 6.86 18.53
C GLU A 104 2.14 5.45 18.37
N LYS A 105 1.04 5.34 17.63
CA LYS A 105 0.40 4.06 17.32
C LYS A 105 1.32 3.19 16.47
N TYR A 106 2.05 3.78 15.54
CA TYR A 106 3.03 3.08 14.71
C TYR A 106 4.13 2.45 15.56
N ILE A 107 4.73 3.23 16.47
CA ILE A 107 5.74 2.76 17.41
C ILE A 107 5.17 1.68 18.36
N LYS A 108 3.97 1.88 18.91
CA LYS A 108 3.30 0.88 19.77
C LYS A 108 3.11 -0.46 19.04
N VAL A 109 2.74 -0.44 17.76
CA VAL A 109 2.62 -1.65 16.94
C VAL A 109 3.98 -2.29 16.68
N LEU A 110 5.00 -1.50 16.33
CA LEU A 110 6.38 -1.97 16.14
C LEU A 110 6.89 -2.71 17.39
N VAL A 111 6.85 -2.05 18.56
CA VAL A 111 7.32 -2.62 19.82
C VAL A 111 6.57 -3.90 20.17
N LYS A 112 5.24 -3.91 19.99
CA LYS A 112 4.44 -5.12 20.21
C LYS A 112 4.90 -6.28 19.33
N ILE A 113 5.11 -6.06 18.03
CA ILE A 113 5.60 -7.08 17.10
C ILE A 113 6.96 -7.63 17.53
N MET A 114 7.87 -6.74 17.95
CA MET A 114 9.19 -7.12 18.42
C MET A 114 9.12 -7.95 19.71
N LYS A 115 8.31 -7.54 20.69
CA LYS A 115 8.07 -8.29 21.94
C LYS A 115 7.46 -9.67 21.66
N ASP A 116 6.44 -9.73 20.82
CA ASP A 116 5.79 -10.98 20.46
C ASP A 116 6.77 -11.91 19.74
N LYS A 117 7.64 -11.37 18.87
CA LYS A 117 8.71 -12.17 18.25
C LYS A 117 9.71 -12.66 19.28
N ALA A 118 10.16 -11.80 20.20
CA ALA A 118 11.12 -12.13 21.23
C ALA A 118 10.67 -13.32 22.10
N LYS A 119 9.38 -13.40 22.44
CA LYS A 119 8.78 -14.53 23.19
C LYS A 119 8.88 -15.87 22.47
N THR A 120 8.94 -15.88 21.13
CA THR A 120 9.07 -17.10 20.33
C THR A 120 10.51 -17.63 20.22
N ILE A 121 11.49 -16.82 20.61
CA ILE A 121 12.90 -17.15 20.46
C ILE A 121 13.38 -17.87 21.72
N LYS A 122 13.77 -19.14 21.56
CA LYS A 122 14.28 -19.98 22.66
C LYS A 122 15.76 -19.73 22.99
N ASN A 123 16.51 -19.08 22.09
CA ASN A 123 17.94 -18.86 22.27
C ASN A 123 18.18 -17.82 23.38
N LYS A 124 19.10 -18.15 24.30
CA LYS A 124 19.54 -17.27 25.40
C LYS A 124 20.57 -16.24 24.97
N ASP A 125 21.28 -16.46 23.86
CA ASP A 125 22.25 -15.50 23.34
C ASP A 125 21.55 -14.23 22.84
N ARG A 126 21.93 -13.10 23.45
CA ARG A 126 21.34 -11.78 23.19
C ARG A 126 21.54 -11.36 21.73
N PHE A 127 22.73 -11.58 21.17
CA PHE A 127 23.05 -11.15 19.81
C PHE A 127 22.24 -11.91 18.76
N THR A 128 22.14 -13.22 18.91
CA THR A 128 21.33 -14.07 18.04
C THR A 128 19.85 -13.71 18.13
N LYS A 129 19.33 -13.49 19.35
CA LYS A 129 17.95 -13.06 19.58
C LYS A 129 17.66 -11.72 18.91
N MET A 130 18.54 -10.74 19.09
CA MET A 130 18.45 -9.42 18.45
C MET A 130 18.41 -9.54 16.92
N GLY A 131 19.33 -10.29 16.31
CA GLY A 131 19.36 -10.49 14.86
C GLY A 131 18.09 -11.13 14.30
N GLN A 132 17.48 -12.06 15.04
CA GLN A 132 16.21 -12.68 14.65
C GLN A 132 15.02 -11.71 14.73
N ILE A 133 14.98 -10.85 15.76
CA ILE A 133 13.95 -9.80 15.89
C ILE A 133 14.08 -8.79 14.75
N ILE A 134 15.30 -8.35 14.45
CA ILE A 134 15.58 -7.40 13.37
C ILE A 134 15.09 -7.97 12.03
N ARG A 135 15.55 -9.16 11.63
CA ARG A 135 15.17 -9.76 10.33
C ARG A 135 13.66 -9.92 10.19
N TYR A 136 12.99 -10.38 11.24
CA TYR A 136 11.53 -10.55 11.24
C TYR A 136 10.79 -9.22 11.09
N THR A 137 11.23 -8.20 11.81
CA THR A 137 10.58 -6.89 11.85
C THR A 137 10.86 -6.09 10.57
N GLN A 138 12.07 -6.20 10.00
CA GLN A 138 12.40 -5.66 8.68
C GLN A 138 11.58 -6.36 7.57
N GLY A 139 11.37 -7.68 7.64
CA GLY A 139 10.49 -8.40 6.70
C GLY A 139 9.02 -7.96 6.76
N ARG A 140 8.61 -7.34 7.87
CA ARG A 140 7.32 -6.66 8.04
C ARG A 140 7.31 -5.23 7.50
N GLY A 141 8.47 -4.66 7.15
CA GLY A 141 8.59 -3.37 6.50
C GLY A 141 8.87 -2.19 7.42
N PHE A 142 9.30 -2.43 8.66
CA PHE A 142 9.66 -1.35 9.57
C PHE A 142 11.10 -0.89 9.33
N GLU A 143 11.32 0.39 9.58
CA GLU A 143 12.56 1.12 9.40
C GLU A 143 13.66 0.57 10.34
N PRO A 144 14.86 0.25 9.83
CA PRO A 144 15.96 -0.24 10.66
C PRO A 144 16.24 0.66 11.86
N GLU A 145 16.21 1.97 11.67
CA GLU A 145 16.52 2.97 12.69
C GLU A 145 15.52 2.89 13.85
N LEU A 146 14.23 2.71 13.57
CA LEU A 146 13.20 2.55 14.59
C LEU A 146 13.34 1.21 15.33
N ILE A 147 13.64 0.13 14.59
CA ILE A 147 13.88 -1.19 15.18
C ILE A 147 15.06 -1.12 16.17
N HIS A 148 16.16 -0.47 15.78
CA HIS A 148 17.33 -0.31 16.64
C HIS A 148 17.03 0.56 17.86
N ARG A 149 16.34 1.70 17.66
CA ARG A 149 15.95 2.63 18.73
C ARG A 149 15.15 1.94 19.85
N HIS A 150 14.22 1.08 19.48
CA HIS A 150 13.31 0.42 20.42
C HIS A 150 13.76 -1.00 20.83
N MET A 151 14.99 -1.41 20.49
CA MET A 151 15.47 -2.76 20.76
C MET A 151 15.62 -3.06 22.27
N ASN A 152 16.05 -2.08 23.06
CA ASN A 152 16.25 -2.28 24.50
C ASN A 152 14.93 -2.57 25.22
N GLU A 153 13.82 -1.94 24.80
CA GLU A 153 12.48 -2.18 25.37
C GLU A 153 11.97 -3.63 25.21
N VAL A 154 12.65 -4.44 24.39
CA VAL A 154 12.26 -5.80 23.99
C VAL A 154 13.20 -6.86 24.57
N LEU A 155 14.46 -6.49 24.84
CA LEU A 155 15.50 -7.42 25.28
C LEU A 155 15.70 -7.46 26.79
N ASP A 156 14.98 -6.64 27.54
CA ASP A 156 14.86 -6.72 29.00
C ASP A 156 14.04 -7.94 29.45
#